data_AF-A0A939ZRT2-F1
#
_entry.id   AF-A0A939ZRT2-F1
#
_cell.length_a   1.000
_cell.length_b   1.000
_cell.length_c   1.000
_cell.angle_alpha   90.00
_cell.angle_beta   90.00
_cell.angle_gamma   90.00
#
_symmetry.space_group_name_H-M   'P 1'
#
loop_
_entity.id
_entity.type
_entity.pdbx_description
1 polymer ?
#
loop_
_entity_poly.entity_id
_entity_poly.type
_entity_poly.pdbx_seq_one_letter_code
_entity_poly.pdbx_strand_id
1 'polypeptide(L)'
;MNLKAVLKKRNRTLLELVSGIVFLGLTGIAVVLIIVLCGKFKVFPPVFSWIFGILTAIVSALDMYRTLDKALDLPEGDARKKIYFGYLKRYVILGILIAIFCMSDRLNPIAFFAAYMCLKIAAYMQPLTHKIYNAYFGETDPVPMSQEEYDALHPELVPENEKPKDNEHGG
;
A
#
# COMPACT_ATOMS: atom_id res chain seq x y z
N MET A 1 -2.98 -0.39 -25.77
CA MET A 1 -3.50 0.56 -24.76
C MET A 1 -2.31 1.09 -23.96
N ASN A 2 -2.08 2.40 -23.95
CA ASN A 2 -0.80 2.99 -23.54
C ASN A 2 -0.70 3.04 -21.99
N LEU A 3 0.16 2.23 -21.39
CA LEU A 3 0.37 2.09 -19.94
C LEU A 3 0.57 3.44 -19.23
N LYS A 4 1.16 4.42 -19.93
CA LYS A 4 1.37 5.79 -19.45
C LYS A 4 0.08 6.55 -19.15
N ALA A 5 -1.03 6.26 -19.85
CA ALA A 5 -2.31 6.94 -19.65
C ALA A 5 -3.06 6.44 -18.39
N VAL A 6 -2.96 5.13 -18.10
CA VAL A 6 -3.51 4.51 -16.88
C VAL A 6 -2.70 4.90 -15.63
N LEU A 7 -1.38 5.03 -15.79
CA LEU A 7 -0.48 5.56 -14.77
C LEU A 7 -0.80 7.03 -14.42
N LYS A 8 -1.16 7.89 -15.38
CA LYS A 8 -1.25 9.34 -15.17
C LYS A 8 -2.29 9.82 -14.14
N LYS A 9 -3.43 9.13 -13.93
CA LYS A 9 -4.47 9.54 -12.95
C LYS A 9 -4.35 8.83 -11.59
N ARG A 10 -3.94 7.56 -11.57
CA ARG A 10 -3.80 6.75 -10.33
C ARG A 10 -2.38 6.72 -9.73
N ASN A 11 -1.40 7.33 -10.40
CA ASN A 11 -0.05 7.42 -9.87
C ASN A 11 0.04 8.31 -8.62
N ARG A 12 -0.85 9.28 -8.36
CA ARG A 12 -0.64 10.20 -7.23
C ARG A 12 -0.64 9.49 -5.88
N THR A 13 -1.69 8.78 -5.53
CA THR A 13 -1.76 8.04 -4.26
C THR A 13 -0.65 7.01 -4.10
N LEU A 14 -0.32 6.28 -5.18
CA LEU A 14 0.77 5.30 -5.17
C LEU A 14 2.15 5.99 -5.06
N LEU A 15 2.36 7.09 -5.76
CA LEU A 15 3.60 7.88 -5.68
C LEU A 15 3.73 8.55 -4.33
N GLU A 16 2.65 9.06 -3.75
CA GLU A 16 2.63 9.59 -2.39
C GLU A 16 3.01 8.52 -1.38
N LEU A 17 2.39 7.34 -1.45
CA LEU A 17 2.74 6.20 -0.61
C LEU A 17 4.20 5.77 -0.79
N VAL A 18 4.66 5.59 -2.03
CA VAL A 18 6.05 5.21 -2.34
C VAL A 18 7.03 6.29 -1.90
N SER A 19 6.69 7.57 -2.06
CA SER A 19 7.50 8.69 -1.58
C SER A 19 7.61 8.69 -0.06
N GLY A 20 6.51 8.39 0.65
CA GLY A 20 6.50 8.22 2.10
C GLY A 20 7.36 7.04 2.54
N ILE A 21 7.31 5.90 1.83
CA ILE A 21 8.18 4.74 2.09
C ILE A 21 9.65 5.12 1.92
N VAL A 22 10.00 5.80 0.82
CA VAL A 22 11.38 6.21 0.54
C VAL A 22 11.86 7.21 1.59
N PHE A 23 11.04 8.21 1.93
CA PHE A 23 11.37 9.19 2.96
C PHE A 23 11.60 8.52 4.31
N LEU A 24 10.64 7.72 4.80
CA LEU A 24 10.78 6.99 6.07
C LEU A 24 11.93 5.97 6.03
N GLY A 25 12.14 5.33 4.89
CA GLY A 25 13.21 4.38 4.67
C GLY A 25 14.59 5.03 4.80
N LEU A 26 14.80 6.21 4.18
CA LEU A 26 16.02 7.00 4.29
C LEU A 26 16.26 7.49 5.72
N THR A 27 15.23 8.03 6.37
CA THR A 27 15.31 8.46 7.78
C THR A 27 15.64 7.27 8.69
N GLY A 28 15.06 6.10 8.40
CA GLY A 28 15.35 4.86 9.10
C GLY A 28 16.77 4.35 8.94
N ILE A 29 17.43 4.58 7.80
CA ILE A 29 18.86 4.26 7.63
C ILE A 29 19.70 5.02 8.66
N ALA A 30 19.43 6.31 8.88
CA ALA A 30 20.14 7.09 9.90
C ALA A 30 19.94 6.50 11.31
N VAL A 31 18.72 6.09 11.65
CA VAL A 31 18.40 5.43 12.93
C VAL A 31 19.16 4.11 13.08
N VAL A 32 19.15 3.26 12.04
CA VAL A 32 19.90 1.99 12.03
C VAL A 32 21.40 2.23 12.22
N LEU A 33 21.97 3.24 11.54
CA LEU A 33 23.38 3.59 11.68
C LEU A 33 23.72 4.02 13.10
N ILE A 34 22.88 4.85 13.74
CA ILE A 34 23.08 5.25 15.15
C ILE A 34 23.06 4.04 16.07
N ILE A 35 22.08 3.14 15.92
CA ILE A 35 21.95 1.92 16.74
C ILE A 35 23.20 1.04 16.60
N VAL A 36 23.67 0.85 15.38
CA VAL A 36 24.85 0.04 15.08
C VAL A 36 26.12 0.66 15.68
N LEU A 37 26.29 1.98 15.54
CA LEU A 37 27.44 2.71 16.08
C LEU A 37 27.47 2.66 17.61
N CYS A 38 26.33 2.87 18.27
CA CYS A 38 26.22 2.79 19.72
C CYS A 38 26.41 1.35 20.25
N GLY A 39 25.86 0.36 19.54
CA GLY A 39 25.92 -1.05 19.94
C GLY A 39 27.21 -1.77 19.55
N LYS A 40 28.14 -1.13 18.83
CA LYS A 40 29.37 -1.74 18.28
C LYS A 40 29.11 -3.00 17.43
N PHE A 41 27.97 -3.05 16.75
CA PHE A 41 27.62 -4.17 15.87
C PHE A 41 28.28 -4.02 14.49
N LYS A 42 28.32 -5.11 13.72
CA LYS A 42 28.69 -5.03 12.30
C LYS A 42 27.63 -4.20 11.56
N VAL A 43 28.07 -3.17 10.85
CA VAL A 43 27.19 -2.24 10.10
C VAL A 43 26.53 -2.90 8.90
N PHE A 44 27.26 -3.79 8.23
CA PHE A 44 26.83 -4.34 6.95
C PHE A 44 25.51 -5.15 7.04
N PRO A 45 25.34 -6.15 7.94
CA PRO A 45 24.11 -6.95 7.99
C PRO A 45 22.81 -6.16 8.20
N PRO A 46 22.68 -5.24 9.18
CA PRO A 46 21.44 -4.50 9.41
C PRO A 46 21.15 -3.44 8.33
N VAL A 47 22.16 -2.72 7.84
CA VAL A 47 21.96 -1.71 6.78
C VAL A 47 21.54 -2.36 5.47
N PHE A 48 22.20 -3.45 5.07
CA PHE A 48 21.83 -4.18 3.86
C PHE A 48 20.41 -4.75 3.96
N SER A 49 20.07 -5.35 5.10
CA SER A 49 18.73 -5.90 5.36
C SER A 49 17.65 -4.81 5.36
N TRP A 50 17.97 -3.62 5.86
CA TRP A 50 17.07 -2.47 5.84
C TRP A 50 16.78 -2.00 4.41
N ILE A 51 17.82 -1.81 3.59
CA ILE A 51 17.67 -1.42 2.18
C ILE A 51 16.83 -2.46 1.42
N PHE A 52 17.12 -3.75 1.63
CA PHE A 52 16.34 -4.83 1.03
C PHE A 52 14.87 -4.84 1.49
N GLY A 53 14.62 -4.51 2.77
CA GLY A 53 13.28 -4.33 3.32
C GLY A 53 12.51 -3.17 2.68
N ILE A 54 13.15 -2.02 2.45
CA ILE A 54 12.56 -0.89 1.73
C ILE A 54 12.19 -1.28 0.29
N LEU A 55 13.09 -1.96 -0.42
CA LEU A 55 12.81 -2.41 -1.78
C LEU A 55 11.61 -3.37 -1.81
N THR A 56 11.56 -4.30 -0.87
CA THR A 56 10.44 -5.23 -0.71
C THR A 56 9.13 -4.50 -0.39
N ALA A 57 9.18 -3.46 0.45
CA ALA A 57 8.05 -2.61 0.76
C ALA A 57 7.49 -1.91 -0.49
N ILE A 58 8.36 -1.34 -1.32
CA ILE A 58 7.97 -0.69 -2.58
C ILE A 58 7.33 -1.71 -3.53
N VAL A 59 7.97 -2.87 -3.73
CA VAL A 59 7.42 -3.95 -4.57
C VAL A 59 6.06 -4.41 -4.06
N SER A 60 5.91 -4.56 -2.73
CA SER A 60 4.63 -4.93 -2.12
C SER A 60 3.55 -3.88 -2.31
N ALA A 61 3.88 -2.58 -2.29
CA ALA A 61 2.94 -1.51 -2.59
C ALA A 61 2.47 -1.57 -4.06
N LEU A 62 3.39 -1.79 -4.99
CA LEU A 62 3.08 -1.94 -6.42
C LEU A 62 2.22 -3.17 -6.70
N ASP A 63 2.53 -4.30 -6.04
CA ASP A 63 1.79 -5.54 -6.19
C ASP A 63 0.37 -5.45 -5.62
N MET A 64 0.21 -4.77 -4.47
CA MET A 64 -1.10 -4.47 -3.90
C MET A 64 -1.92 -3.59 -4.86
N TYR A 65 -1.31 -2.54 -5.40
CA TYR A 65 -1.96 -1.68 -6.40
C TYR A 65 -2.45 -2.45 -7.63
N ARG A 66 -1.60 -3.31 -8.20
CA ARG A 66 -1.99 -4.16 -9.35
C ARG A 66 -3.10 -5.14 -9.01
N THR A 67 -3.12 -5.66 -7.78
CA THR A 67 -4.16 -6.60 -7.35
C THR A 67 -5.50 -5.89 -7.22
N LEU A 68 -5.50 -4.70 -6.62
CA LEU A 68 -6.70 -3.87 -6.49
C LEU A 68 -7.23 -3.43 -7.85
N ASP A 69 -6.33 -2.96 -8.73
CA ASP A 69 -6.69 -2.54 -10.08
C ASP A 69 -7.48 -3.62 -10.82
N LYS A 70 -6.93 -4.84 -10.86
CA LYS A 70 -7.58 -5.98 -11.50
C LYS A 70 -8.80 -6.51 -10.76
N ALA A 71 -9.03 -6.09 -9.51
CA ALA A 71 -10.21 -6.49 -8.74
C ALA A 71 -11.39 -5.57 -9.01
N LEU A 72 -11.15 -4.30 -9.37
CA LEU A 72 -12.19 -3.34 -9.76
C LEU A 72 -12.91 -3.75 -11.05
N ASP A 73 -12.23 -4.48 -11.93
CA ASP A 73 -12.81 -5.00 -13.18
C ASP A 73 -13.64 -6.29 -13.00
N LEU A 74 -13.75 -6.81 -11.77
CA LEU A 74 -14.45 -8.07 -11.49
C LEU A 74 -15.78 -7.84 -10.77
N PRO A 75 -16.76 -8.74 -10.94
CA PRO A 75 -17.97 -8.75 -10.11
C PRO A 75 -17.60 -8.88 -8.63
N GLU A 76 -18.39 -8.28 -7.72
CA GLU A 76 -18.06 -8.15 -6.30
C GLU A 76 -17.67 -9.46 -5.59
N GLY A 77 -18.33 -10.57 -5.94
CA GLY A 77 -18.04 -11.89 -5.39
C GLY A 77 -16.63 -12.36 -5.70
N ASP A 78 -16.13 -12.06 -6.90
CA ASP A 78 -14.81 -12.46 -7.37
C ASP A 78 -13.74 -11.39 -7.10
N ALA A 79 -14.14 -10.11 -7.05
CA ALA A 79 -13.30 -9.00 -6.58
C ALA A 79 -12.84 -9.25 -5.13
N ARG A 80 -13.77 -9.62 -4.23
CA ARG A 80 -13.47 -9.96 -2.83
C ARG A 80 -12.48 -11.11 -2.70
N LYS A 81 -12.68 -12.20 -3.46
CA LYS A 81 -11.76 -13.35 -3.48
C LYS A 81 -10.38 -12.93 -3.96
N LYS A 82 -10.29 -12.15 -5.05
CA LYS A 82 -9.01 -11.70 -5.61
C LYS A 82 -8.23 -10.81 -4.66
N ILE A 83 -8.90 -9.89 -3.98
CA ILE A 83 -8.30 -9.05 -2.94
C ILE A 83 -7.80 -9.93 -1.78
N TYR A 84 -8.61 -10.89 -1.32
CA TYR A 84 -8.22 -11.83 -0.27
C TYR A 84 -6.96 -12.64 -0.63
N PHE A 85 -6.93 -13.24 -1.81
CA PHE A 85 -5.74 -13.97 -2.29
C PHE A 85 -4.52 -13.06 -2.45
N GLY A 86 -4.73 -11.79 -2.80
CA GLY A 86 -3.70 -10.76 -2.78
C GLY A 86 -3.06 -10.59 -1.40
N TYR A 87 -3.89 -10.45 -0.36
CA TYR A 87 -3.41 -10.34 1.02
C TYR A 87 -2.71 -11.61 1.49
N LEU A 88 -3.28 -12.79 1.19
CA LEU A 88 -2.67 -14.06 1.57
C LEU A 88 -1.28 -14.23 0.93
N LYS A 89 -1.17 -13.96 -0.37
CA LYS A 89 0.10 -13.98 -1.10
C LYS A 89 1.14 -13.08 -0.44
N ARG A 90 0.74 -11.87 -0.03
CA ARG A 90 1.62 -10.91 0.63
C ARG A 90 2.17 -11.44 1.95
N TYR A 91 1.35 -12.08 2.77
CA TYR A 91 1.79 -12.68 4.03
C TYR A 91 2.68 -13.90 3.82
N VAL A 92 2.36 -14.76 2.84
CA VAL A 92 3.18 -15.93 2.50
C VAL A 92 4.56 -15.51 2.00
N ILE A 93 4.64 -14.55 1.07
CA ILE A 93 5.92 -14.04 0.56
C ILE A 93 6.74 -13.42 1.69
N LEU A 94 6.12 -12.59 2.54
CA LEU A 94 6.81 -11.99 3.68
C LEU A 94 7.34 -13.06 4.64
N GLY A 95 6.54 -14.09 4.95
CA GLY A 95 6.94 -15.20 5.80
C GLY A 95 8.15 -15.96 5.24
N ILE A 96 8.17 -16.24 3.93
CA ILE A 96 9.30 -16.88 3.25
C ILE A 96 10.54 -15.99 3.32
N LEU A 97 10.42 -14.69 3.06
CA LEU A 97 11.55 -13.76 3.14
C LEU A 97 12.13 -13.69 4.56
N ILE A 98 11.28 -13.60 5.59
CA ILE A 98 11.74 -13.62 6.99
C ILE A 98 12.45 -14.94 7.31
N ALA A 99 11.91 -16.08 6.88
CA ALA A 99 12.55 -17.38 7.10
C ALA A 99 13.96 -17.45 6.48
N ILE A 100 14.12 -16.96 5.24
CA ILE A 100 15.43 -16.86 4.57
C ILE A 100 16.39 -15.96 5.36
N PHE A 101 15.91 -14.84 5.89
CA PHE A 101 16.72 -13.93 6.71
C PHE A 101 17.12 -14.55 8.04
N CYS A 102 16.26 -15.34 8.68
CA CYS A 102 16.57 -16.06 9.92
C CYS A 102 17.59 -17.18 9.71
N MET A 103 17.60 -17.82 8.54
CA MET A 103 18.55 -18.89 8.21
C MET A 103 19.93 -18.37 7.78
N SER A 104 20.11 -17.05 7.65
CA SER A 104 21.33 -16.45 7.11
C SER A 104 22.09 -15.64 8.14
N ASP A 105 23.34 -16.02 8.43
CA ASP A 105 24.21 -15.33 9.40
C ASP A 105 24.62 -13.90 8.98
N ARG A 106 24.40 -13.54 7.71
CA ARG A 106 24.76 -12.23 7.15
C ARG A 106 23.59 -11.27 7.02
N LEU A 107 22.38 -11.70 7.36
CA LEU A 107 21.17 -10.91 7.27
C LEU A 107 20.60 -10.66 8.66
N ASN A 108 19.92 -9.53 8.82
CA ASN A 108 19.27 -9.16 10.06
C ASN A 108 17.76 -9.15 9.85
N PRO A 109 17.03 -10.19 10.30
CA PRO A 109 15.58 -10.31 10.08
C PRO A 109 14.80 -9.18 10.76
N ILE A 110 15.29 -8.66 11.89
CA ILE A 110 14.67 -7.55 12.62
C ILE A 110 14.74 -6.27 11.80
N ALA A 111 15.91 -5.95 11.24
CA ALA A 111 16.11 -4.77 10.41
C ALA A 111 15.28 -4.84 9.11
N PHE A 112 15.23 -6.02 8.47
CA PHE A 112 14.37 -6.24 7.31
C PHE A 112 12.89 -6.04 7.63
N PHE A 113 12.40 -6.66 8.71
CA PHE A 113 11.00 -6.56 9.10
C PHE A 113 10.61 -5.12 9.47
N ALA A 114 11.46 -4.44 10.25
CA ALA A 114 11.25 -3.04 10.61
C ALA A 114 11.19 -2.13 9.36
N ALA A 115 12.11 -2.30 8.41
CA ALA A 115 12.09 -1.58 7.14
C ALA A 115 10.84 -1.86 6.31
N TYR A 116 10.40 -3.12 6.25
CA TYR A 116 9.16 -3.49 5.55
C TYR A 116 7.92 -2.82 6.18
N MET A 117 7.90 -2.67 7.50
CA MET A 117 6.80 -2.03 8.24
C MET A 117 6.71 -0.51 7.97
N CYS A 118 7.76 0.14 7.45
CA CYS A 118 7.69 1.54 7.01
C CYS A 118 6.58 1.78 5.98
N LEU A 119 6.17 0.76 5.21
CA LEU A 119 5.02 0.85 4.32
C LEU A 119 3.70 1.11 5.05
N LYS A 120 3.46 0.43 6.17
CA LYS A 120 2.27 0.68 6.98
C LYS A 120 2.30 2.09 7.57
N ILE A 121 3.45 2.52 8.08
CA ILE A 121 3.63 3.85 8.64
C ILE A 121 3.44 4.92 7.57
N ALA A 122 3.97 4.72 6.36
CA ALA A 122 3.79 5.61 5.22
C ALA A 122 2.30 5.74 4.84
N ALA A 123 1.55 4.63 4.84
CA ALA A 123 0.11 4.67 4.57
C ALA A 123 -0.68 5.44 5.64
N TYR A 124 -0.27 5.37 6.91
CA TYR A 124 -0.86 6.20 7.96
C TYR A 124 -0.49 7.67 7.86
N MET A 125 0.66 7.99 7.26
CA MET A 125 1.07 9.37 6.94
C MET A 125 0.48 9.91 5.63
N GLN A 126 -0.19 9.06 4.86
CA GLN A 126 -0.81 9.42 3.59
C GLN A 126 -1.79 10.62 3.68
N PRO A 127 -2.67 10.78 4.70
CA PRO A 127 -3.51 12.00 4.83
C PRO A 127 -2.71 13.30 5.02
N LEU A 128 -1.54 13.23 5.67
CA LEU A 128 -0.63 14.38 5.77
C LEU A 128 0.07 14.63 4.43
N THR A 129 0.43 13.55 3.72
CA THR A 129 1.10 13.59 2.42
C THR A 129 0.18 14.20 1.36
N HIS A 130 -1.11 13.79 1.35
CA HIS A 130 -2.16 14.37 0.51
C HIS A 130 -2.34 15.88 0.75
N LYS A 131 -2.31 16.35 2.01
CA LYS A 131 -2.38 17.79 2.32
C LYS A 131 -1.20 18.57 1.74
N ILE A 132 0.00 18.02 1.83
CA ILE A 132 1.22 18.64 1.28
C ILE A 132 1.17 18.63 -0.24
N TYR A 133 0.75 17.52 -0.86
CA TYR A 133 0.64 17.40 -2.32
C TYR A 133 -0.44 18.33 -2.90
N ASN A 134 -1.61 18.44 -2.25
CA ASN A 134 -2.66 19.37 -2.67
C ASN A 134 -2.25 20.83 -2.48
N ALA A 135 -1.49 21.16 -1.43
CA ALA A 135 -0.90 22.49 -1.26
C ALA A 135 0.15 22.82 -2.33
N TYR A 136 0.90 21.83 -2.83
CA TYR A 136 1.94 22.02 -3.83
C TYR A 136 1.41 22.05 -5.27
N PHE A 137 0.34 21.29 -5.57
CA PHE A 137 -0.22 21.15 -6.92
C PHE A 137 -1.51 21.96 -7.16
N GLY A 138 -2.09 22.58 -6.13
CA GLY A 138 -3.21 23.53 -6.28
C GLY A 138 -4.52 22.93 -6.80
N GLU A 139 -4.64 21.61 -6.88
CA GLU A 139 -5.88 20.90 -7.20
C GLU A 139 -6.60 20.54 -5.90
N THR A 140 -7.80 21.09 -5.73
CA THR A 140 -8.75 20.61 -4.74
C THR A 140 -9.33 19.29 -5.24
N ASP A 141 -8.92 18.17 -4.64
CA ASP A 141 -9.60 16.90 -4.84
C ASP A 141 -11.10 17.04 -4.47
N PRO A 142 -12.00 16.32 -5.15
CA PRO A 142 -13.41 16.28 -4.76
C PRO A 142 -13.52 15.85 -3.29
N VAL A 143 -14.41 16.52 -2.55
CA VAL A 143 -14.67 16.22 -1.13
C VAL A 143 -14.93 14.72 -1.00
N PRO A 144 -14.29 14.01 -0.05
CA PRO A 144 -14.59 12.61 0.18
C PRO A 144 -16.05 12.48 0.62
N MET A 145 -16.94 12.16 -0.32
CA MET A 145 -18.33 11.80 -0.02
C MET A 145 -18.35 10.41 0.62
N SER A 146 -19.30 10.17 1.51
CA SER A 146 -19.53 8.82 2.02
C SER A 146 -19.97 7.92 0.87
N GLN A 147 -19.71 6.61 0.98
CA GLN A 147 -20.12 5.66 -0.05
C GLN A 147 -21.64 5.74 -0.30
N GLU A 148 -22.43 5.91 0.77
CA GLU A 148 -23.88 6.09 0.69
C GLU A 148 -24.30 7.33 -0.13
N GLU A 149 -23.59 8.45 0.02
CA GLU A 149 -23.87 9.68 -0.73
C GLU A 149 -23.44 9.56 -2.20
N TYR A 150 -22.36 8.82 -2.48
CA TYR A 150 -21.93 8.50 -3.84
C TYR A 150 -22.92 7.56 -4.55
N ASP A 151 -23.38 6.52 -3.86
CA ASP A 151 -24.35 5.55 -4.36
C ASP A 151 -25.74 6.20 -4.59
N ALA A 152 -26.11 7.17 -3.75
CA ALA A 152 -27.31 7.98 -3.94
C ALA A 152 -27.21 8.94 -5.14
N LEU A 153 -26.01 9.44 -5.46
CA LEU A 153 -25.77 10.30 -6.62
C LEU A 153 -25.66 9.50 -7.94
N HIS A 154 -25.20 8.25 -7.85
CA HIS A 154 -24.94 7.36 -8.98
C HIS A 154 -25.70 6.02 -8.84
N PRO A 155 -27.04 6.03 -8.77
CA PRO A 155 -27.85 4.83 -8.61
C PRO A 155 -27.70 3.82 -9.75
N GLU A 156 -27.19 4.24 -10.91
CA GLU A 156 -26.82 3.39 -12.04
C GLU A 156 -25.58 2.53 -11.80
N LEU A 157 -24.70 2.93 -10.86
CA LEU A 157 -23.50 2.19 -10.46
C LEU A 157 -23.76 1.25 -9.28
N VAL A 158 -24.91 1.37 -8.63
CA VAL A 158 -25.33 0.50 -7.52
C VAL A 158 -25.64 -0.90 -8.06
N PRO A 159 -24.98 -1.95 -7.55
CA PRO A 159 -25.25 -3.33 -7.92
C PRO A 159 -26.73 -3.67 -7.85
N GLU A 160 -27.27 -4.35 -8.86
CA GLU A 160 -28.72 -4.66 -8.96
C GLU A 160 -29.24 -5.53 -7.78
N ASN A 161 -28.34 -6.27 -7.12
CA ASN A 161 -28.61 -7.03 -5.91
C ASN A 161 -28.67 -6.19 -4.61
N GLU A 162 -28.22 -4.94 -4.65
CA GLU A 162 -28.20 -4.00 -3.52
C GLU A 162 -29.21 -2.85 -3.68
N LYS A 163 -29.80 -2.69 -4.88
CA LYS A 163 -30.94 -1.78 -5.05
C LYS A 163 -32.07 -2.21 -4.08
N PRO A 164 -32.74 -1.25 -3.42
CA PRO A 164 -33.92 -1.56 -2.64
C PRO A 164 -34.85 -2.38 -3.52
N LYS A 165 -35.27 -3.56 -3.08
CA LYS A 165 -36.31 -4.28 -3.80
C LYS A 165 -37.53 -3.38 -3.77
N ASP A 166 -37.92 -2.89 -4.94
CA ASP A 166 -39.20 -2.24 -5.16
C ASP A 166 -40.25 -3.27 -4.74
N ASN A 167 -40.66 -3.24 -3.47
CA ASN A 167 -41.82 -3.97 -3.02
C ASN A 167 -42.99 -3.26 -3.69
N GLU A 168 -43.29 -3.67 -4.92
CA GLU A 168 -44.62 -3.56 -5.48
C GLU A 168 -45.55 -4.37 -4.57
N HIS A 169 -45.97 -3.75 -3.48
CA HIS A 169 -47.21 -4.05 -2.80
C HIS A 169 -48.26 -3.07 -3.31
N GLY A 170 -48.66 -3.29 -4.56
CA GLY A 170 -50.01 -3.01 -5.03
C GLY A 170 -50.79 -4.32 -5.02
N GLY A 171 -51.79 -4.41 -4.14
CA GLY A 171 -52.67 -5.56 -3.99
C GLY A 171 -53.41 -5.53 -2.66
#